data_AF-A0A853EV87-F1
#
_entry.id   AF-A0A853EV87-F1
#
_cell.length_a   1.000
_cell.length_b   1.000
_cell.length_c   1.000
_cell.angle_alpha   90.00
_cell.angle_beta   90.00
_cell.angle_gamma   90.00
#
_symmetry.space_group_name_H-M   'P 1'
#
loop_
_entity.id
_entity.type
_entity.pdbx_description
1 polymer ?
#
loop_
_entity_poly.entity_id
_entity_poly.type
_entity_poly.pdbx_seq_one_letter_code
_entity_poly.pdbx_strand_id
1 'polypeptide(L)'
;MTADVSGYWLGDATAEEFLDAYDPETWPSGVDRVRRKPLLWSAIDNPDPATRSLIAHRLLDDGADAAALSHGYTLLHGLLGRHPRDPEIDPPLVRRLIAAGADMNRVAGRRMDRPVEVVDHPKLSPEQHEPYYQAFFERPGLVLLDPNPAGLSVLDRSRNRRTYRPQLLEHVMAYLDRTGQTPVGEPLTQTARWQTLDEILA
;
A
#
# COMPACT_ATOMS: atom_id res chain seq x y z
N MET A 1 -22.64 11.27 -17.21
CA MET A 1 -22.13 10.39 -18.28
C MET A 1 -20.68 10.09 -17.93
N THR A 2 -20.28 8.84 -17.80
CA THR A 2 -18.86 8.48 -17.58
C THR A 2 -18.08 8.86 -18.83
N ALA A 3 -17.06 9.72 -18.71
CA ALA A 3 -16.21 10.03 -19.85
C ALA A 3 -15.45 8.77 -20.28
N ASP A 4 -15.63 8.39 -21.54
CA ASP A 4 -14.93 7.28 -22.19
C ASP A 4 -13.55 7.78 -22.66
N VAL A 5 -12.67 8.05 -21.70
CA VAL A 5 -11.31 8.53 -21.97
C VAL A 5 -10.44 7.33 -22.32
N SER A 6 -9.56 7.47 -23.31
CA SER A 6 -8.50 6.49 -23.57
C SER A 6 -7.48 6.54 -22.43
N GLY A 7 -7.81 5.93 -21.28
CA GLY A 7 -6.98 5.95 -20.07
C GLY A 7 -5.63 5.24 -20.23
N TYR A 8 -5.37 4.61 -21.39
CA TYR A 8 -4.05 4.13 -21.80
C TYR A 8 -3.00 5.24 -21.62
N TRP A 9 -3.36 6.45 -22.02
CA TRP A 9 -2.47 7.61 -22.03
C TRP A 9 -2.15 8.15 -20.63
N LEU A 10 -3.01 8.01 -19.60
CA LEU A 10 -2.69 8.53 -18.25
C LEU A 10 -1.50 7.83 -17.59
N GLY A 11 -1.26 6.56 -17.95
CA GLY A 11 -0.09 5.83 -17.47
C GLY A 11 1.23 6.34 -18.08
N ASP A 12 1.17 7.08 -19.18
CA ASP A 12 2.35 7.56 -19.92
C ASP A 12 2.37 9.10 -20.06
N ALA A 13 1.30 9.79 -19.65
CA ALA A 13 1.15 11.24 -19.77
C ALA A 13 2.15 11.97 -18.88
N THR A 14 2.60 13.12 -19.35
CA THR A 14 3.27 14.12 -18.54
C THR A 14 2.25 14.93 -17.72
N ALA A 15 2.73 15.66 -16.71
CA ALA A 15 1.88 16.53 -15.90
C ALA A 15 1.20 17.64 -16.73
N GLU A 16 1.93 18.25 -17.67
CA GLU A 16 1.41 19.31 -18.55
C GLU A 16 0.28 18.79 -19.43
N GLU A 17 0.56 17.70 -20.13
CA GLU A 17 -0.41 16.96 -20.93
C GLU A 17 -1.70 16.67 -20.14
N PHE A 18 -1.57 16.09 -18.94
CA PHE A 18 -2.72 15.83 -18.08
C PHE A 18 -3.53 17.10 -17.79
N LEU A 19 -2.87 18.17 -17.35
CA LEU A 19 -3.52 19.42 -16.98
C LEU A 19 -4.26 20.07 -18.16
N ASP A 20 -3.70 19.97 -19.38
CA ASP A 20 -4.32 20.51 -20.59
C ASP A 20 -5.60 19.75 -21.00
N ALA A 21 -5.65 18.45 -20.74
CA ALA A 21 -6.78 17.59 -21.13
C ALA A 21 -7.81 17.37 -20.01
N TYR A 22 -7.47 17.68 -18.76
CA TYR A 22 -8.24 17.29 -17.60
C TYR A 22 -9.62 17.95 -17.54
N ASP A 23 -10.66 17.13 -17.37
CA ASP A 23 -12.02 17.58 -17.11
C ASP A 23 -12.47 17.15 -15.69
N PRO A 24 -12.57 18.10 -14.72
CA PRO A 24 -12.92 17.80 -13.34
C PRO A 24 -14.36 17.27 -13.18
N GLU A 25 -15.26 17.48 -14.14
CA GLU A 25 -16.65 17.02 -14.01
C GLU A 25 -16.80 15.54 -14.35
N THR A 26 -15.95 15.01 -15.22
CA THR A 26 -16.13 13.66 -15.78
C THR A 26 -15.01 12.68 -15.46
N TRP A 27 -13.78 13.15 -15.29
CA TRP A 27 -12.62 12.29 -15.10
C TRP A 27 -12.52 11.62 -13.72
N PRO A 28 -12.93 12.25 -12.60
CA PRO A 28 -12.86 11.60 -11.28
C PRO A 28 -13.62 10.26 -11.23
N SER A 29 -14.73 10.17 -11.98
CA SER A 29 -15.53 8.95 -12.14
C SER A 29 -15.22 8.16 -13.42
N GLY A 30 -14.25 8.63 -14.20
CA GLY A 30 -13.90 8.07 -15.50
C GLY A 30 -13.25 6.69 -15.38
N VAL A 31 -13.35 5.92 -16.47
CA VAL A 31 -12.75 4.58 -16.60
C VAL A 31 -11.87 4.56 -17.84
N ASP A 32 -10.67 4.01 -17.71
CA ASP A 32 -9.80 3.70 -18.84
C ASP A 32 -10.52 2.71 -19.76
N ARG A 33 -10.85 3.16 -20.97
CA ARG A 33 -11.56 2.32 -21.95
C ARG A 33 -10.83 1.02 -22.28
N VAL A 34 -9.51 1.06 -22.37
CA VAL A 34 -8.67 -0.06 -22.81
C VAL A 34 -8.45 -1.04 -21.66
N ARG A 35 -8.01 -0.53 -20.51
CA ARG A 35 -7.67 -1.36 -19.34
C ARG A 35 -8.87 -1.66 -18.44
N ARG A 36 -10.02 -1.02 -18.71
CA ARG A 36 -11.29 -1.20 -17.99
C ARG A 36 -11.15 -1.01 -16.47
N LYS A 37 -10.34 -0.02 -16.07
CA LYS A 37 -10.08 0.33 -14.66
C LYS A 37 -10.31 1.83 -14.45
N PRO A 38 -10.69 2.29 -13.24
CA PRO A 38 -10.86 3.72 -12.95
C PRO A 38 -9.64 4.55 -13.37
N LEU A 39 -9.83 5.80 -13.81
CA LEU A 39 -8.70 6.65 -14.22
C LEU A 39 -7.69 6.88 -13.08
N LEU A 40 -8.14 6.87 -11.82
CA LEU A 40 -7.24 6.88 -10.66
C LEU A 40 -6.29 5.67 -10.63
N TRP A 41 -6.74 4.49 -11.04
CA TRP A 41 -5.85 3.34 -11.22
C TRP A 41 -4.86 3.52 -12.39
N SER A 42 -5.23 4.28 -13.43
CA SER A 42 -4.29 4.62 -14.50
C SER A 42 -3.26 5.64 -14.04
N ALA A 43 -3.65 6.62 -13.22
CA ALA A 43 -2.74 7.57 -12.58
C ALA A 43 -1.69 6.87 -11.72
N ILE A 44 -2.12 5.91 -10.87
CA ILE A 44 -1.20 5.11 -10.04
C ILE A 44 -0.21 4.30 -10.88
N ASP A 45 -0.58 3.91 -12.09
CA ASP A 45 0.30 3.16 -13.00
C ASP A 45 1.31 4.07 -13.74
N ASN A 46 1.29 5.39 -13.53
CA ASN A 46 2.25 6.32 -14.14
C ASN A 46 3.64 6.12 -13.52
N PRO A 47 4.71 5.92 -14.32
CA PRO A 47 6.03 5.58 -13.80
C PRO A 47 6.75 6.77 -13.16
N ASP A 48 6.43 8.01 -13.53
CA ASP A 48 7.02 9.22 -12.95
C ASP A 48 6.34 9.56 -11.61
N PRO A 49 7.05 9.50 -10.46
CA PRO A 49 6.44 9.70 -9.16
C PRO A 49 5.75 11.06 -8.99
N ALA A 50 6.37 12.13 -9.51
CA ALA A 50 5.82 13.49 -9.40
C ALA A 50 4.51 13.61 -10.19
N THR A 51 4.50 13.16 -11.44
CA THR A 51 3.31 13.16 -12.30
C THR A 51 2.22 12.25 -11.76
N ARG A 52 2.57 11.02 -11.35
CA ARG A 52 1.65 10.09 -10.66
C ARG A 52 0.96 10.76 -9.48
N SER A 53 1.74 11.40 -8.61
CA SER A 53 1.23 12.08 -7.42
C SER A 53 0.31 13.25 -7.78
N LEU A 54 0.72 14.11 -8.71
CA LEU A 54 -0.08 15.23 -9.19
C LEU A 54 -1.44 14.79 -9.74
N ILE A 55 -1.44 13.80 -10.65
CA ILE A 55 -2.67 13.30 -11.28
C ILE A 55 -3.58 12.66 -10.22
N ALA A 56 -3.02 11.81 -9.36
CA ALA A 56 -3.79 11.12 -8.33
C ALA A 56 -4.40 12.11 -7.32
N HIS A 57 -3.64 13.12 -6.88
CA HIS A 57 -4.16 14.17 -6.01
C HIS A 57 -5.30 14.93 -6.67
N ARG A 58 -5.13 15.35 -7.94
CA ARG A 58 -6.17 16.08 -8.65
C ARG A 58 -7.47 15.29 -8.79
N LEU A 59 -7.37 14.02 -9.17
CA LEU A 59 -8.53 13.12 -9.26
C LEU A 59 -9.22 12.94 -7.90
N LEU A 60 -8.45 12.77 -6.82
CA LEU A 60 -8.99 12.62 -5.47
C LEU A 60 -9.66 13.90 -4.96
N ASP A 61 -9.11 15.07 -5.26
CA ASP A 61 -9.68 16.36 -4.87
C ASP A 61 -11.04 16.59 -5.53
N ASP A 62 -11.22 16.08 -6.76
CA ASP A 62 -12.47 16.18 -7.51
C ASP A 62 -13.37 14.94 -7.34
N GLY A 63 -13.08 14.06 -6.37
CA GLY A 63 -14.01 13.02 -5.89
C GLY A 63 -13.82 11.61 -6.47
N ALA A 64 -12.63 11.28 -6.99
CA ALA A 64 -12.34 9.93 -7.44
C ALA A 64 -12.38 8.91 -6.27
N ASP A 65 -12.91 7.72 -6.56
CA ASP A 65 -13.08 6.66 -5.56
C ASP A 65 -11.74 5.96 -5.24
N ALA A 66 -11.19 6.23 -4.05
CA ALA A 66 -9.97 5.59 -3.56
C ALA A 66 -10.19 4.15 -3.04
N ALA A 67 -11.43 3.74 -2.78
CA ALA A 67 -11.75 2.37 -2.39
C ALA A 67 -11.83 1.41 -3.60
N ALA A 68 -11.77 1.95 -4.82
CA ALA A 68 -11.88 1.17 -6.04
C ALA A 68 -10.80 0.08 -6.14
N LEU A 69 -11.22 -1.12 -6.50
CA LEU A 69 -10.35 -2.29 -6.64
C LEU A 69 -10.03 -2.57 -8.11
N SER A 70 -8.84 -3.11 -8.37
CA SER A 70 -8.49 -3.70 -9.67
C SER A 70 -7.94 -5.10 -9.45
N HIS A 71 -8.61 -6.11 -10.01
CA HIS A 71 -8.25 -7.53 -9.85
C HIS A 71 -8.06 -7.94 -8.37
N GLY A 72 -8.89 -7.37 -7.48
CA GLY A 72 -8.86 -7.60 -6.03
C GLY A 72 -7.79 -6.80 -5.26
N TYR A 73 -6.87 -6.12 -5.93
CA TYR A 73 -5.90 -5.22 -5.33
C TYR A 73 -6.51 -3.85 -5.02
N THR A 74 -5.99 -3.18 -3.99
CA THR A 74 -6.26 -1.77 -3.68
C THR A 74 -5.24 -0.87 -4.36
N LEU A 75 -5.53 0.42 -4.50
CA LEU A 75 -4.60 1.41 -5.06
C LEU A 75 -3.23 1.40 -4.35
N LEU A 76 -3.22 1.10 -3.04
CA LEU A 76 -2.00 0.97 -2.24
C LEU A 76 -1.11 -0.19 -2.73
N HIS A 77 -1.70 -1.33 -3.07
CA HIS A 77 -0.94 -2.42 -3.69
C HIS A 77 -0.42 -2.03 -5.08
N GLY A 78 -1.20 -1.28 -5.85
CA GLY A 78 -0.77 -0.76 -7.16
C GLY A 78 0.45 0.13 -7.03
N LEU A 79 0.36 1.16 -6.18
CA LEU A 79 1.41 2.15 -5.93
C LEU A 79 2.69 1.48 -5.43
N LEU A 80 2.58 0.58 -4.46
CA LEU A 80 3.74 -0.09 -3.89
C LEU A 80 4.28 -1.18 -4.83
N GLY A 81 3.46 -1.83 -5.65
CA GLY A 81 3.83 -3.05 -6.35
C GLY A 81 4.54 -2.90 -7.70
N ARG A 82 4.37 -1.78 -8.41
CA ARG A 82 4.62 -1.75 -9.86
C ARG A 82 5.65 -0.74 -10.38
N HIS A 83 5.90 0.36 -9.67
CA HIS A 83 6.63 1.51 -10.23
C HIS A 83 7.90 1.85 -9.46
N PRO A 84 8.82 2.65 -10.06
CA PRO A 84 9.83 3.34 -9.32
C PRO A 84 9.20 4.07 -8.14
N ARG A 85 9.71 3.74 -6.95
CA ARG A 85 9.26 4.31 -5.70
C ARG A 85 10.11 5.52 -5.37
N ASP A 86 9.45 6.58 -4.95
CA ASP A 86 10.08 7.79 -4.47
C ASP A 86 9.76 7.96 -2.98
N PRO A 87 10.76 7.92 -2.08
CA PRO A 87 10.54 7.99 -0.64
C PRO A 87 10.12 9.38 -0.14
N GLU A 88 10.18 10.43 -0.97
CA GLU A 88 9.70 11.76 -0.62
C GLU A 88 8.27 11.98 -1.15
N ILE A 89 7.95 11.48 -2.35
CA ILE A 89 6.69 11.76 -3.04
C ILE A 89 5.59 10.74 -2.73
N ASP A 90 5.90 9.44 -2.71
CA ASP A 90 4.86 8.41 -2.59
C ASP A 90 4.26 8.28 -1.18
N PRO A 91 4.99 8.44 -0.05
CA PRO A 91 4.39 8.32 1.27
C PRO A 91 3.27 9.34 1.55
N PRO A 92 3.39 10.63 1.18
CA PRO A 92 2.25 11.55 1.19
C PRO A 92 1.05 11.07 0.37
N LEU A 93 1.27 10.44 -0.78
CA LEU A 93 0.21 9.86 -1.60
C LEU A 93 -0.42 8.62 -0.94
N VAL A 94 0.36 7.71 -0.36
CA VAL A 94 -0.14 6.62 0.50
C VAL A 94 -1.02 7.21 1.59
N ARG A 95 -0.57 8.31 2.21
CA ARG A 95 -1.37 8.96 3.24
C ARG A 95 -2.70 9.43 2.66
N ARG A 96 -2.69 10.14 1.53
CA ARG A 96 -3.92 10.65 0.90
C ARG A 96 -4.89 9.52 0.53
N LEU A 97 -4.41 8.44 -0.07
CA LEU A 97 -5.23 7.31 -0.50
C LEU A 97 -6.00 6.67 0.67
N ILE A 98 -5.33 6.38 1.78
CA ILE A 98 -5.99 5.81 2.97
C ILE A 98 -7.01 6.80 3.54
N ALA A 99 -6.70 8.11 3.61
CA ALA A 99 -7.66 9.12 4.06
C ALA A 99 -8.89 9.22 3.15
N ALA A 100 -8.72 8.97 1.85
CA ALA A 100 -9.80 8.96 0.88
C ALA A 100 -10.58 7.62 0.84
N GLY A 101 -10.23 6.63 1.68
CA GLY A 101 -10.97 5.38 1.84
C GLY A 101 -10.32 4.14 1.22
N ALA A 102 -9.08 4.22 0.73
CA ALA A 102 -8.36 3.02 0.30
C ALA A 102 -8.14 2.06 1.48
N ASP A 103 -8.59 0.81 1.33
CA ASP A 103 -8.45 -0.22 2.37
C ASP A 103 -6.97 -0.63 2.55
N MET A 104 -6.40 -0.26 3.69
CA MET A 104 -5.02 -0.60 4.07
C MET A 104 -4.85 -2.02 4.64
N ASN A 105 -5.95 -2.74 4.87
CA ASN A 105 -5.95 -4.10 5.45
C ASN A 105 -6.36 -5.18 4.45
N ARG A 106 -6.76 -4.80 3.23
CA ARG A 106 -7.16 -5.74 2.17
C ARG A 106 -6.05 -6.74 1.90
N VAL A 107 -6.37 -8.02 1.98
CA VAL A 107 -5.47 -9.09 1.53
C VAL A 107 -5.62 -9.26 0.02
N ALA A 108 -4.52 -9.21 -0.72
CA ALA A 108 -4.54 -9.41 -2.17
C ALA A 108 -3.32 -10.14 -2.73
N GLY A 109 -3.47 -10.61 -3.97
CA GLY A 109 -2.43 -11.24 -4.77
C GLY A 109 -2.00 -12.63 -4.32
N ARG A 110 -1.06 -13.23 -5.07
CA ARG A 110 -0.64 -14.63 -4.88
C ARG A 110 -0.03 -14.89 -3.50
N ARG A 111 0.63 -13.88 -2.92
CA ARG A 111 1.24 -13.97 -1.60
C ARG A 111 0.26 -13.70 -0.46
N MET A 112 -0.96 -13.27 -0.78
CA MET A 112 -1.97 -12.89 0.22
C MET A 112 -1.40 -11.86 1.21
N ASP A 113 -0.64 -10.91 0.67
CA ASP A 113 -0.02 -9.83 1.45
C ASP A 113 -1.05 -8.69 1.58
N ARG A 114 -1.01 -7.97 2.70
CA ARG A 114 -1.66 -6.67 2.88
C ARG A 114 -0.72 -5.55 2.37
N PRO A 115 -1.23 -4.33 2.10
CA PRO A 115 -0.42 -3.21 1.61
C PRO A 115 0.84 -2.92 2.43
N VAL A 116 0.77 -2.98 3.76
CA VAL A 116 1.92 -2.71 4.62
C VAL A 116 3.04 -3.75 4.46
N GLU A 117 2.70 -5.00 4.11
CA GLU A 117 3.66 -6.11 3.93
C GLU A 117 4.45 -6.02 2.62
N VAL A 118 4.06 -5.11 1.73
CA VAL A 118 4.75 -4.84 0.48
C VAL A 118 5.61 -3.56 0.53
N VAL A 119 5.72 -2.89 1.68
CA VAL A 119 6.57 -1.69 1.84
C VAL A 119 8.05 -1.99 1.60
N ASP A 120 8.56 -3.14 2.01
CA ASP A 120 9.97 -3.47 1.77
C ASP A 120 10.26 -3.76 0.29
N HIS A 121 11.02 -2.87 -0.34
CA HIS A 121 11.43 -2.97 -1.74
C HIS A 121 12.95 -3.08 -1.85
N PRO A 122 13.50 -4.05 -2.60
CA PRO A 122 14.94 -4.31 -2.63
C PRO A 122 15.81 -3.16 -3.19
N LYS A 123 15.20 -2.13 -3.80
CA LYS A 123 15.90 -0.94 -4.31
C LYS A 123 15.90 0.25 -3.35
N LEU A 124 15.25 0.15 -2.20
CA LEU A 124 15.20 1.21 -1.20
C LEU A 124 16.05 0.83 0.02
N SER A 125 16.70 1.83 0.62
CA SER A 125 17.39 1.65 1.90
C SER A 125 16.39 1.60 3.07
N PRO A 126 16.82 1.14 4.25
CA PRO A 126 15.99 1.20 5.45
C PRO A 126 15.43 2.60 5.75
N GLU A 127 16.25 3.64 5.61
CA GLU A 127 15.85 5.04 5.83
C GLU A 127 14.79 5.48 4.82
N GLN A 128 14.85 4.96 3.59
CA GLN A 128 13.88 5.24 2.54
C GLN A 128 12.56 4.48 2.71
N HIS A 129 12.53 3.37 3.46
CA HIS A 129 11.29 2.69 3.82
C HIS A 129 10.52 3.41 4.92
N GLU A 130 11.22 4.10 5.82
CA GLU A 130 10.64 4.68 7.03
C GLU A 130 9.44 5.60 6.76
N PRO A 131 9.49 6.55 5.79
CA PRO A 131 8.33 7.38 5.46
C PRO A 131 7.09 6.58 5.04
N TYR A 132 7.27 5.46 4.33
CA TYR A 132 6.16 4.58 3.95
C TYR A 132 5.56 3.89 5.15
N TYR A 133 6.39 3.38 6.07
CA TYR A 133 5.90 2.78 7.31
C TYR A 133 5.11 3.78 8.12
N GLN A 134 5.61 4.99 8.31
CA GLN A 134 4.90 6.07 9.01
C GLN A 134 3.53 6.37 8.36
N ALA A 135 3.43 6.36 7.03
CA ALA A 135 2.18 6.58 6.32
C ALA A 135 1.06 5.55 6.67
N PHE A 136 1.43 4.33 7.04
CA PHE A 136 0.52 3.31 7.54
C PHE A 136 0.36 3.36 9.07
N PHE A 137 1.48 3.31 9.80
CA PHE A 137 1.48 3.07 11.25
C PHE A 137 1.10 4.29 12.08
N GLU A 138 1.17 5.52 11.56
CA GLU A 138 0.64 6.67 12.27
C GLU A 138 -0.89 6.71 12.31
N ARG A 139 -1.56 5.88 11.51
CA ARG A 139 -3.02 5.83 11.43
C ARG A 139 -3.64 4.73 12.28
N PRO A 140 -4.82 4.98 12.87
CA PRO A 140 -5.57 3.93 13.53
C PRO A 140 -6.16 2.95 12.51
N GLY A 141 -6.48 1.73 12.97
CA GLY A 141 -7.26 0.76 12.20
C GLY A 141 -6.45 -0.29 11.43
N LEU A 142 -5.12 -0.35 11.61
CA LEU A 142 -4.35 -1.48 11.09
C LEU A 142 -4.74 -2.79 11.79
N VAL A 143 -4.99 -3.81 10.99
CA VAL A 143 -5.32 -5.17 11.42
C VAL A 143 -4.07 -6.03 11.30
N LEU A 144 -3.35 -6.14 12.42
CA LEU A 144 -2.02 -6.76 12.45
C LEU A 144 -2.03 -8.21 12.92
N LEU A 145 -3.05 -8.61 13.69
CA LEU A 145 -3.15 -9.90 14.35
C LEU A 145 -4.06 -10.89 13.61
N ASP A 146 -4.97 -10.43 12.74
CA ASP A 146 -5.88 -11.33 12.05
C ASP A 146 -5.14 -12.12 10.97
N PRO A 147 -5.30 -13.46 10.92
CA PRO A 147 -4.72 -14.26 9.87
C PRO A 147 -5.36 -13.95 8.52
N ASN A 148 -4.55 -13.94 7.47
CA ASN A 148 -5.04 -14.01 6.10
C ASN A 148 -5.58 -15.44 5.80
N PRO A 149 -6.15 -15.70 4.60
CA PRO A 149 -6.62 -17.04 4.23
C PRO A 149 -5.54 -18.14 4.22
N ALA A 150 -4.25 -17.78 4.30
CA ALA A 150 -3.14 -18.73 4.46
C ALA A 150 -2.77 -18.97 5.94
N GLY A 151 -3.55 -18.44 6.89
CA GLY A 151 -3.34 -18.62 8.33
C GLY A 151 -2.25 -17.74 8.92
N LEU A 152 -1.80 -16.68 8.23
CA LEU A 152 -0.71 -15.82 8.68
C LEU A 152 -1.17 -14.37 8.86
N SER A 153 -0.91 -13.81 10.04
CA SER A 153 -1.11 -12.39 10.34
C SER A 153 0.06 -11.53 9.82
N VAL A 154 -0.07 -10.20 9.90
CA VAL A 154 1.06 -9.28 9.59
C VAL A 154 2.19 -9.50 10.59
N LEU A 155 1.86 -9.76 11.87
CA LEU A 155 2.84 -10.10 12.91
C LEU A 155 3.58 -11.41 12.59
N ASP A 156 2.89 -12.46 12.17
CA ASP A 156 3.54 -13.73 11.80
C ASP A 156 4.48 -13.53 10.61
N ARG A 157 4.02 -12.75 9.62
CA ARG A 157 4.78 -12.43 8.42
C ARG A 157 6.02 -11.60 8.74
N SER A 158 5.91 -10.60 9.61
CA SER A 158 7.05 -9.78 10.01
C SER A 158 8.09 -10.59 10.81
N ARG A 159 7.65 -11.47 11.71
CA ARG A 159 8.51 -12.43 12.42
C ARG A 159 9.26 -13.36 11.47
N ASN A 160 8.56 -13.95 10.50
CA ASN A 160 9.15 -14.85 9.50
C ASN A 160 10.20 -14.18 8.61
N ARG A 161 10.15 -12.84 8.49
CA ARG A 161 11.05 -12.05 7.63
C ARG A 161 12.09 -11.26 8.44
N ARG A 162 12.10 -11.34 9.78
CA ARG A 162 12.88 -10.48 10.69
C ARG A 162 14.37 -10.43 10.37
N THR A 163 14.96 -11.52 9.88
CA THR A 163 16.39 -11.63 9.60
C THR A 163 16.83 -10.82 8.37
N TYR A 164 15.92 -10.51 7.45
CA TYR A 164 16.24 -9.76 6.22
C TYR A 164 15.34 -8.53 6.00
N ARG A 165 14.29 -8.37 6.82
CA ARG A 165 13.32 -7.26 6.81
C ARG A 165 12.87 -6.93 8.24
N PRO A 166 13.77 -6.39 9.09
CA PRO A 166 13.47 -6.18 10.51
C PRO A 166 12.48 -5.03 10.77
N GLN A 167 12.51 -3.97 9.96
CA GLN A 167 11.73 -2.74 10.21
C GLN A 167 10.22 -2.97 10.30
N LEU A 168 9.65 -3.87 9.49
CA LEU A 168 8.22 -4.20 9.59
C LEU A 168 7.86 -4.76 10.98
N LEU A 169 8.72 -5.60 11.57
CA LEU A 169 8.49 -6.16 12.89
C LEU A 169 8.55 -5.07 13.97
N GLU A 170 9.54 -4.18 13.87
CA GLU A 170 9.70 -3.04 14.80
C GLU A 170 8.45 -2.16 14.81
N HIS A 171 7.97 -1.75 13.63
CA HIS A 171 6.76 -0.94 13.49
C HIS A 171 5.50 -1.66 13.96
N VAL A 172 5.34 -2.95 13.66
CA VAL A 172 4.23 -3.77 14.16
C VAL A 172 4.23 -3.79 15.68
N MET A 173 5.37 -4.09 16.31
CA MET A 173 5.47 -4.17 17.77
C MET A 173 5.19 -2.83 18.43
N ALA A 174 5.78 -1.74 17.91
CA ALA A 174 5.54 -0.38 18.42
C ALA A 174 4.07 0.03 18.29
N TYR A 175 3.42 -0.34 17.19
CA TYR A 175 2.01 -0.05 16.99
C TYR A 175 1.10 -0.83 17.95
N LEU A 176 1.36 -2.13 18.11
CA LEU A 176 0.60 -2.99 19.02
C LEU A 176 0.70 -2.49 20.47
N ASP A 177 1.92 -2.14 20.91
CA ASP A 177 2.16 -1.54 22.23
C ASP A 177 1.39 -0.22 22.41
N ARG A 178 1.56 0.73 21.48
CA ARG A 178 0.87 2.03 21.50
C ARG A 178 -0.66 1.91 21.49
N THR A 179 -1.21 0.88 20.83
CA THR A 179 -2.66 0.69 20.70
C THR A 179 -3.26 -0.28 21.72
N GLY A 180 -2.44 -0.82 22.63
CA GLY A 180 -2.88 -1.79 23.63
C GLY A 180 -3.38 -3.11 23.04
N GLN A 181 -2.99 -3.44 21.80
CA GLN A 181 -3.33 -4.69 21.16
C GLN A 181 -2.33 -5.76 21.58
N THR A 182 -2.71 -6.66 22.48
CA THR A 182 -1.86 -7.77 22.89
C THR A 182 -1.97 -8.91 21.87
N PRO A 183 -0.85 -9.46 21.37
CA PRO A 183 -0.88 -10.73 20.66
C PRO A 183 -1.52 -11.79 21.56
N VAL A 184 -2.60 -12.43 21.10
CA VAL A 184 -3.13 -13.60 21.81
C VAL A 184 -2.01 -14.65 21.80
N GLY A 185 -1.63 -15.13 22.98
CA GLY A 185 -0.38 -15.85 23.24
C GLY A 185 0.03 -16.83 22.13
N GLU A 186 1.32 -16.81 21.78
CA GLU A 186 1.89 -17.73 20.82
C GLU A 186 1.53 -19.18 21.18
N PRO A 187 1.01 -19.99 20.25
CA PRO A 187 1.13 -21.42 20.41
C PRO A 187 2.62 -21.73 20.52
N LEU A 188 3.06 -22.22 21.68
CA LEU A 188 4.44 -22.66 21.97
C LEU A 188 5.05 -23.56 20.87
N THR A 189 4.22 -24.15 20.02
CA THR A 189 4.62 -25.00 18.90
C THR A 189 5.20 -24.25 17.70
N GLN A 190 4.96 -22.95 17.54
CA GLN A 190 5.62 -22.13 16.50
C GLN A 190 6.88 -21.43 16.99
N THR A 191 6.94 -21.03 18.27
CA THR A 191 8.13 -20.41 18.88
C THR A 191 9.35 -21.34 18.79
N ALA A 192 9.13 -22.65 18.96
CA ALA A 192 10.16 -23.69 18.87
C ALA A 192 10.80 -23.84 17.46
N ARG A 193 10.20 -23.29 16.40
CA ARG A 193 10.82 -23.29 15.06
C ARG A 193 11.78 -22.13 14.83
N TRP A 194 11.76 -21.11 15.68
CA TRP A 194 12.38 -19.82 15.39
C TRP A 194 13.26 -19.27 16.51
N GLN A 195 13.29 -19.91 17.68
CA GLN A 195 14.32 -19.63 18.67
C GLN A 195 15.60 -20.41 18.32
N THR A 196 16.76 -19.75 18.41
CA THR A 196 18.02 -20.51 18.48
C THR A 196 18.06 -21.26 19.82
N LEU A 197 18.82 -22.36 19.90
CA LEU A 197 18.90 -23.16 21.13
C LEU A 197 19.30 -22.32 22.35
N ASP A 198 20.10 -21.27 22.13
CA ASP A 198 20.54 -20.33 23.16
C ASP A 198 19.41 -19.42 23.69
N GLU A 199 18.43 -19.06 22.85
CA GLU A 199 17.25 -18.28 23.24
C GLU A 199 16.21 -19.11 24.01
N ILE A 200 16.28 -20.44 23.91
CA ILE A 200 15.39 -21.37 24.63
C ILE A 200 15.97 -21.69 26.02
N LEU A 201 17.29 -21.64 26.18
CA LEU A 201 18.01 -22.13 27.36
C LEU A 201 18.48 -21.02 28.33
N ALA A 202 18.24 -19.75 27.99
CA ALA A 202 18.48 -18.59 28.86
C ALA A 202 17.24 -18.25 29.70
#